data_AF-A0A2V6LQG6-F1
#
_entry.id   AF-A0A2V6LQG6-F1
#
_cell.length_a   1.000
_cell.length_b   1.000
_cell.length_c   1.000
_cell.angle_alpha   90.00
_cell.angle_beta   90.00
_cell.angle_gamma   90.00
#
_symmetry.space_group_name_H-M   'P 1'
#
loop_
_entity.id
_entity.type
_entity.pdbx_description
1 polymer ?
#
loop_
_entity_poly.entity_id
_entity_poly.type
_entity_poly.pdbx_seq_one_letter_code
_entity_poly.pdbx_strand_id
1 'polypeptide(L)'
;MWNEAITTGCGGKGWTFDELRAVKFTLLAGDIDMTFVEHLNSCARQCIAIADVLESSFRCDIPIQRDYLIAGALLADVGKPLEYDKDASGKVIQGKFGQQLRHPFSGVALAYKHGIPGEVLHIIATHSHEGDKVERSIESIIFHHADFVDFDIAKLLGKRAAKK
;
A
#
# COMPACT_ATOMS: atom_id res chain seq x y z
N MET A 1 -7.67 9.27 9.65
CA MET A 1 -7.25 7.88 9.37
C MET A 1 -5.76 7.61 9.67
N TRP A 2 -4.80 8.15 8.90
CA TRP A 2 -3.36 7.89 9.11
C TRP A 2 -2.88 8.09 10.55
N ASN A 3 -3.30 9.16 11.22
CA ASN A 3 -2.97 9.40 12.62
C ASN A 3 -3.37 8.23 13.54
N GLU A 4 -4.53 7.61 13.30
CA GLU A 4 -4.97 6.46 14.10
C GLU A 4 -4.15 5.21 13.80
N ALA A 5 -3.85 4.91 12.52
CA ALA A 5 -2.97 3.81 12.16
C ALA A 5 -1.59 3.96 12.83
N ILE A 6 -1.05 5.18 12.83
CA ILE A 6 0.25 5.52 13.40
C ILE A 6 0.23 5.34 14.91
N THR A 7 -0.75 5.89 15.62
CA THR A 7 -0.77 5.87 17.09
C THR A 7 -1.18 4.53 17.67
N THR A 8 -1.97 3.73 16.97
CA THR A 8 -2.42 2.40 17.43
C THR A 8 -1.56 1.25 16.89
N GLY A 9 -0.72 1.51 15.89
CA GLY A 9 0.22 0.57 15.31
C GLY A 9 1.36 0.16 16.25
N CYS A 10 2.31 -0.62 15.74
CA CYS A 10 3.44 -1.13 16.53
C CYS A 10 3.02 -1.88 17.80
N GLY A 11 2.01 -2.76 17.68
CA GLY A 11 1.47 -3.48 18.83
C GLY A 11 0.86 -2.58 19.92
N GLY A 12 0.34 -1.41 19.54
CA GLY A 12 -0.25 -0.43 20.47
C GLY A 12 0.74 0.57 21.08
N LYS A 13 2.04 0.47 20.74
CA LYS A 13 3.07 1.42 21.20
C LYS A 13 3.07 2.72 20.38
N GLY A 14 2.51 2.66 19.18
CA GLY A 14 2.56 3.73 18.19
C GLY A 14 3.89 3.82 17.45
N TRP A 15 3.85 4.50 16.31
CA TRP A 15 5.02 4.89 15.52
C TRP A 15 5.27 6.39 15.66
N THR A 16 6.53 6.79 15.76
CA THR A 16 6.90 8.17 15.46
C THR A 16 6.92 8.39 13.95
N PHE A 17 6.81 9.65 13.52
CA PHE A 17 6.90 9.99 12.10
C PHE A 17 8.24 9.60 11.48
N ASP A 18 9.34 9.78 12.22
CA ASP A 18 10.68 9.47 11.73
C ASP A 18 10.89 7.97 11.59
N GLU A 19 10.39 7.17 12.54
CA GLU A 19 10.42 5.71 12.44
C GLU A 19 9.62 5.23 11.24
N LEU A 20 8.38 5.71 11.06
CA LEU A 20 7.54 5.26 9.95
C LEU A 20 8.12 5.68 8.59
N ARG A 21 8.77 6.84 8.50
CA ARG A 21 9.50 7.27 7.29
C ARG A 21 10.72 6.41 6.99
N ALA A 22 11.37 5.85 8.02
CA ALA A 22 12.51 4.97 7.86
C ALA A 22 12.12 3.50 7.56
N VAL A 23 10.85 3.12 7.76
CA VAL A 23 10.36 1.78 7.43
C VAL A 23 10.46 1.55 5.92
N LYS A 24 11.08 0.43 5.53
CA LYS A 24 11.07 -0.05 4.14
C LYS A 24 9.65 -0.44 3.74
N PHE A 25 9.25 -0.16 2.50
CA PHE A 25 7.85 -0.36 2.11
C PHE A 25 7.40 -1.83 2.11
N THR A 26 8.35 -2.76 2.04
CA THR A 26 8.08 -4.20 2.12
C THR A 26 9.21 -4.94 2.83
N LEU A 27 8.84 -5.93 3.64
CA LEU A 27 9.77 -6.87 4.27
C LEU A 27 10.18 -8.01 3.32
N LEU A 28 9.58 -8.09 2.13
CA LEU A 28 9.72 -9.22 1.20
C LEU A 28 10.73 -8.99 0.07
N ALA A 29 11.19 -7.75 -0.12
CA ALA A 29 12.07 -7.39 -1.23
C ALA A 29 13.56 -7.54 -0.93
N GLY A 30 13.96 -7.87 0.31
CA GLY A 30 15.36 -7.91 0.71
C GLY A 30 15.94 -6.51 0.96
N ASP A 31 17.25 -6.36 0.77
CA ASP A 31 17.93 -5.09 1.06
C ASP A 31 17.78 -4.10 -0.11
N ILE A 32 16.76 -3.24 0.01
CA ILE A 32 16.49 -2.13 -0.91
C ILE A 32 16.45 -0.79 -0.17
N ASP A 33 16.80 0.29 -0.86
CA ASP A 33 16.73 1.68 -0.37
C ASP A 33 15.45 2.36 -0.88
N MET A 34 14.30 1.79 -0.53
CA MET A 34 13.00 2.42 -0.81
C MET A 34 12.11 2.34 0.42
N THR A 35 11.73 3.51 0.93
CA THR A 35 10.91 3.64 2.13
C THR A 35 9.42 3.56 1.82
N PHE A 36 8.65 3.36 2.87
CA PHE A 36 7.20 3.26 2.82
C PHE A 36 6.53 4.51 2.21
N VAL A 37 6.95 5.70 2.64
CA VAL A 37 6.35 6.96 2.16
C VAL A 37 6.76 7.24 0.72
N GLU A 38 7.97 6.88 0.31
CA GLU A 38 8.41 7.00 -1.08
C GLU A 38 7.58 6.11 -2.01
N HIS A 39 7.26 4.89 -1.58
CA HIS A 39 6.41 3.96 -2.31
C HIS A 39 4.97 4.48 -2.46
N LEU A 40 4.34 4.97 -1.39
CA LEU A 40 3.01 5.58 -1.50
C LEU A 40 2.99 6.73 -2.52
N ASN A 41 4.00 7.60 -2.49
CA ASN A 41 4.13 8.70 -3.43
C ASN A 41 4.44 8.22 -4.86
N SER A 42 5.22 7.15 -5.01
CA SER A 42 5.50 6.50 -6.29
C SER A 42 4.21 5.97 -6.91
N CYS A 43 3.45 5.17 -6.18
CA CYS A 43 2.19 4.59 -6.67
C CYS A 43 1.17 5.67 -7.04
N ALA A 44 1.00 6.72 -6.22
CA ALA A 44 0.08 7.80 -6.56
C ALA A 44 0.45 8.51 -7.87
N ARG A 45 1.75 8.78 -8.09
CA ARG A 45 2.23 9.38 -9.35
C ARG A 45 2.08 8.43 -10.54
N GLN A 46 2.35 7.14 -10.35
CA GLN A 46 2.14 6.12 -11.38
C GLN A 46 0.67 6.01 -11.78
N CYS A 47 -0.25 5.99 -10.80
CA CYS A 47 -1.68 5.99 -11.07
C CYS A 47 -2.13 7.20 -11.91
N ILE A 48 -1.63 8.41 -11.59
CA ILE A 48 -1.91 9.62 -12.37
C ILE A 48 -1.42 9.45 -13.81
N ALA A 49 -0.17 9.02 -13.99
CA ALA A 49 0.41 8.84 -15.32
C ALA A 49 -0.28 7.74 -16.14
N ILE A 50 -0.65 6.62 -15.50
CA ILE A 50 -1.38 5.54 -16.15
C ILE A 50 -2.76 6.02 -16.59
N ALA A 51 -3.50 6.74 -15.72
CA ALA A 51 -4.81 7.29 -16.06
C ALA A 51 -4.72 8.24 -17.27
N ASP A 52 -3.74 9.15 -17.30
CA ASP A 52 -3.51 10.06 -18.42
C ASP A 52 -3.24 9.33 -19.74
N VAL A 53 -2.42 8.27 -19.68
CA VAL A 53 -2.13 7.44 -20.86
C VAL A 53 -3.38 6.69 -21.32
N LEU A 54 -4.16 6.13 -20.42
CA LEU A 54 -5.38 5.40 -20.76
C LEU A 54 -6.42 6.32 -21.41
N GLU A 55 -6.70 7.47 -20.79
CA GLU A 55 -7.64 8.48 -21.31
C GLU A 55 -7.23 9.01 -22.69
N SER A 56 -5.93 9.14 -22.96
CA SER A 56 -5.42 9.63 -24.25
C SER A 56 -5.27 8.55 -25.32
N SER A 57 -5.12 7.28 -24.93
CA SER A 57 -4.84 6.18 -25.87
C SER A 57 -6.11 5.48 -26.37
N PHE A 58 -7.13 5.38 -25.52
CA PHE A 58 -8.36 4.69 -25.88
C PHE A 58 -9.26 5.59 -26.74
N ARG A 59 -9.91 4.98 -27.74
CA ARG A 59 -10.89 5.67 -28.60
C ARG A 59 -12.28 5.73 -27.98
N CYS A 60 -12.50 5.01 -26.90
CA CYS A 60 -13.71 5.07 -26.09
C CYS A 60 -13.41 5.80 -24.79
N ASP A 61 -14.45 6.36 -24.19
CA ASP A 61 -14.34 6.94 -22.85
C ASP A 61 -14.06 5.83 -21.82
N ILE A 62 -13.10 6.09 -20.92
CA ILE A 62 -12.81 5.21 -19.79
C ILE A 62 -13.22 5.99 -18.53
N PRO A 63 -14.27 5.57 -17.82
CA PRO A 63 -14.82 6.32 -16.69
C PRO A 63 -13.94 6.16 -15.44
N ILE A 64 -12.73 6.73 -15.46
CA ILE A 64 -11.79 6.70 -14.33
C ILE A 64 -12.18 7.78 -13.33
N GLN A 65 -12.56 7.38 -12.11
CA GLN A 65 -12.74 8.31 -11.00
C GLN A 65 -11.38 8.65 -10.38
N ARG A 66 -10.71 9.69 -10.92
CA ARG A 66 -9.33 10.06 -10.54
C ARG A 66 -9.16 10.33 -9.05
N ASP A 67 -10.13 10.98 -8.40
CA ASP A 67 -10.07 11.23 -6.96
C ASP A 67 -10.09 9.94 -6.15
N TYR A 68 -10.90 8.95 -6.57
CA TYR A 68 -10.94 7.64 -5.92
C TYR A 68 -9.67 6.85 -6.17
N LEU A 69 -9.12 6.90 -7.38
CA LEU A 69 -7.85 6.28 -7.72
C LEU A 69 -6.71 6.83 -6.86
N ILE A 70 -6.58 8.16 -6.76
CA ILE A 70 -5.51 8.80 -5.98
C ILE A 70 -5.71 8.57 -4.48
N ALA A 71 -6.95 8.69 -3.98
CA ALA A 71 -7.25 8.39 -2.58
C ALA A 71 -6.96 6.93 -2.23
N GLY A 72 -7.36 5.99 -3.10
CA GLY A 72 -7.04 4.56 -2.97
C GLY A 72 -5.54 4.31 -2.95
N ALA A 73 -4.79 4.95 -3.86
CA ALA A 73 -3.34 4.82 -3.90
C ALA A 73 -2.64 5.31 -2.62
N LEU A 74 -3.13 6.40 -2.04
CA LEU A 74 -2.59 6.96 -0.81
C LEU A 74 -3.08 6.23 0.46
N LEU A 75 -4.03 5.30 0.37
CA LEU A 75 -4.65 4.63 1.52
C LEU A 75 -4.54 3.10 1.49
N ALA A 76 -4.14 2.50 0.36
CA ALA A 76 -4.07 1.05 0.20
C ALA A 76 -3.27 0.33 1.29
N ASP A 77 -2.19 0.97 1.75
CA ASP A 77 -1.30 0.45 2.79
C ASP A 77 -1.54 1.06 4.18
N VAL A 78 -2.65 1.76 4.41
CA VAL A 78 -2.91 2.40 5.71
C VAL A 78 -2.98 1.40 6.88
N GLY A 79 -3.17 0.10 6.59
CA GLY A 79 -3.09 -0.99 7.56
C GLY A 79 -1.66 -1.47 7.90
N LYS A 80 -0.62 -1.12 7.13
CA LYS A 80 0.76 -1.58 7.37
C LYS A 80 1.31 -1.21 8.76
N PRO A 81 1.05 -0.01 9.31
CA PRO A 81 1.46 0.32 10.69
C PRO A 81 0.91 -0.62 11.76
N LEU A 82 -0.24 -1.26 11.52
CA LEU A 82 -0.85 -2.26 12.40
C LEU A 82 -0.25 -3.66 12.19
N GLU A 83 0.20 -3.95 10.97
CA GLU A 83 0.84 -5.23 10.60
C GLU A 83 2.24 -5.37 11.21
N TYR A 84 2.98 -4.25 11.32
CA TYR A 84 4.35 -4.21 11.81
C TYR A 84 4.47 -3.96 13.31
N ASP A 85 5.56 -4.45 13.90
CA ASP A 85 5.98 -4.19 15.29
C ASP A 85 7.52 -4.06 15.34
N LYS A 86 8.04 -3.68 16.51
CA LYS A 86 9.47 -3.66 16.81
C LYS A 86 9.81 -4.78 17.79
N ASP A 87 10.85 -5.55 17.47
CA ASP A 87 11.40 -6.54 18.41
C ASP A 87 12.18 -5.87 19.56
N ALA A 88 12.74 -6.68 20.46
CA ALA A 88 13.49 -6.18 21.62
C ALA A 88 14.75 -5.37 21.25
N SER A 89 15.26 -5.52 20.01
CA SER A 89 16.40 -4.75 19.47
C SER A 89 15.98 -3.49 18.71
N GLY A 90 14.68 -3.24 18.57
CA GLY A 90 14.13 -2.13 17.79
C GLY A 90 14.01 -2.42 16.29
N LYS A 91 14.28 -3.66 15.85
CA LYS A 91 14.15 -4.04 14.45
C LYS A 91 12.68 -4.18 14.08
N VAL A 92 12.30 -3.63 12.93
CA VAL A 92 10.95 -3.75 12.37
C VAL A 92 10.72 -5.19 11.90
N ILE A 93 9.64 -5.80 12.40
CA ILE A 93 9.22 -7.17 12.11
C ILE A 93 7.71 -7.21 11.83
N GLN A 94 7.23 -8.33 11.30
CA GLN A 94 5.78 -8.60 11.27
C GLN A 94 5.31 -8.90 12.70
N GLY A 95 4.39 -8.10 13.21
CA GLY A 95 3.82 -8.25 14.55
C GLY A 95 2.81 -9.39 14.65
N LYS A 96 2.42 -9.75 15.88
CA LYS A 96 1.40 -10.78 16.14
C LYS A 96 0.07 -10.49 15.44
N PHE A 97 -0.33 -9.22 15.40
CA PHE A 97 -1.53 -8.78 14.68
C PHE A 97 -1.38 -9.04 13.17
N GLY A 98 -0.25 -8.64 12.59
CA GLY A 98 0.02 -8.82 11.16
C GLY A 98 0.11 -10.27 10.70
N GLN A 99 0.46 -11.20 11.59
CA GLN A 99 0.42 -12.65 11.31
C GLN A 99 -1.02 -13.18 11.18
N GLN A 100 -2.00 -12.50 11.80
CA GLN A 100 -3.40 -12.90 11.80
C GLN A 100 -4.21 -12.15 10.74
N LEU A 101 -3.90 -10.86 10.52
CA LEU A 101 -4.67 -9.99 9.65
C LEU A 101 -3.74 -9.07 8.85
N ARG A 102 -3.74 -9.25 7.52
CA ARG A 102 -2.93 -8.41 6.60
C ARG A 102 -3.47 -6.99 6.48
N HIS A 103 -2.60 -6.08 6.06
CA HIS A 103 -2.91 -4.65 5.86
C HIS A 103 -4.10 -4.34 4.93
N PRO A 104 -4.46 -5.12 3.90
CA PRO A 104 -5.66 -4.81 3.12
C PRO A 104 -6.93 -4.87 3.97
N PHE A 105 -7.06 -5.89 4.83
CA PHE A 105 -8.24 -6.05 5.70
C PHE A 105 -8.29 -4.99 6.82
N SER A 106 -7.17 -4.80 7.52
CA SER A 106 -7.11 -3.79 8.59
C SER A 106 -7.20 -2.36 8.04
N GLY A 107 -6.67 -2.13 6.84
CA GLY A 107 -6.82 -0.88 6.10
C GLY A 107 -8.28 -0.58 5.75
N VAL A 108 -9.03 -1.56 5.23
CA VAL A 108 -10.47 -1.42 4.97
C VAL A 108 -11.23 -1.12 6.26
N ALA A 109 -10.96 -1.85 7.35
CA ALA A 109 -11.63 -1.63 8.63
C ALA A 109 -11.41 -0.19 9.15
N LEU A 110 -10.16 0.30 9.06
CA LEU A 110 -9.81 1.64 9.46
C LEU A 110 -10.44 2.70 8.54
N ALA A 111 -10.39 2.49 7.22
CA ALA A 111 -10.96 3.41 6.26
C ALA A 111 -12.49 3.50 6.39
N TYR A 112 -13.16 2.36 6.58
CA TYR A 112 -14.60 2.30 6.83
C TYR A 112 -14.99 3.09 8.09
N LYS A 113 -14.25 2.91 9.19
CA LYS A 113 -14.47 3.65 10.44
C LYS A 113 -14.39 5.18 10.24
N HIS A 114 -13.53 5.63 9.32
CA HIS A 114 -13.35 7.06 9.01
C HIS A 114 -14.27 7.57 7.88
N GLY A 115 -15.27 6.79 7.47
CA GLY A 115 -16.29 7.22 6.51
C GLY A 115 -15.80 7.31 5.06
N ILE A 116 -14.74 6.58 4.69
CA ILE A 116 -14.25 6.53 3.32
C ILE A 116 -15.23 5.79 2.41
N PRO A 117 -15.49 6.29 1.18
CA PRO A 117 -16.44 5.69 0.25
C PRO A 117 -16.03 4.29 -0.19
N GLY A 118 -17.03 3.45 -0.49
CA GLY A 118 -16.86 2.03 -0.81
C GLY A 118 -15.95 1.75 -2.00
N GLU A 119 -15.90 2.65 -2.97
CA GLU A 119 -15.03 2.61 -4.15
C GLU A 119 -13.55 2.66 -3.76
N VAL A 120 -13.20 3.53 -2.82
CA VAL A 120 -11.84 3.61 -2.26
C VAL A 120 -11.56 2.41 -1.36
N LEU A 121 -12.54 1.96 -0.56
CA LEU A 121 -12.41 0.72 0.23
C LEU A 121 -12.13 -0.49 -0.66
N HIS A 122 -12.75 -0.55 -1.85
CA HIS A 122 -12.53 -1.63 -2.81
C HIS A 122 -11.09 -1.64 -3.32
N ILE A 123 -10.50 -0.49 -3.65
CA ILE A 123 -9.07 -0.39 -4.01
C ILE A 123 -8.20 -0.93 -2.86
N ILE A 124 -8.44 -0.47 -1.63
CA ILE A 124 -7.69 -0.95 -0.45
C ILE A 124 -7.84 -2.46 -0.28
N ALA A 125 -9.06 -3.00 -0.41
CA ALA A 125 -9.34 -4.42 -0.21
C ALA A 125 -8.68 -5.33 -1.26
N THR A 126 -8.54 -4.83 -2.50
CA THR A 126 -8.28 -5.69 -3.67
C THR A 126 -6.95 -5.40 -4.38
N HIS A 127 -6.15 -4.44 -3.89
CA HIS A 127 -4.89 -4.08 -4.54
C HIS A 127 -3.82 -5.18 -4.52
N SER A 128 -3.90 -6.15 -3.60
CA SER A 128 -2.95 -7.26 -3.47
C SER A 128 -3.62 -8.60 -3.79
N HIS A 129 -3.08 -9.71 -3.26
CA HIS A 129 -3.56 -11.08 -3.47
C HIS A 129 -5.01 -11.32 -3.03
N GLU A 130 -5.50 -10.54 -2.08
CA GLU A 130 -6.90 -10.52 -1.66
C GLU A 130 -7.84 -10.22 -2.83
N GLY A 131 -7.36 -9.47 -3.84
CA GLY A 131 -8.07 -9.16 -5.05
C GLY A 131 -8.13 -10.28 -6.09
N ASP A 132 -7.36 -11.36 -5.96
CA ASP A 132 -7.17 -12.34 -7.05
C ASP A 132 -8.42 -13.17 -7.37
N LYS A 133 -9.39 -13.19 -6.44
CA LYS A 133 -10.66 -13.93 -6.58
C LYS A 133 -11.88 -13.03 -6.65
N VAL A 134 -11.69 -11.74 -6.85
CA VAL A 134 -12.75 -10.74 -6.96
C VAL A 134 -12.54 -9.90 -8.21
N GLU A 135 -13.63 -9.39 -8.75
CA GLU A 135 -13.57 -8.43 -9.84
C GLU A 135 -13.09 -7.09 -9.29
N ARG A 136 -11.97 -6.58 -9.84
CA ARG A 136 -11.40 -5.28 -9.48
C ARG A 136 -12.10 -4.18 -10.28
N SER A 137 -12.39 -3.04 -9.63
CA SER A 137 -12.76 -1.81 -10.35
C SER A 137 -11.63 -1.32 -11.26
N ILE A 138 -11.91 -0.41 -12.19
CA ILE A 138 -10.89 0.18 -13.08
C ILE A 138 -9.75 0.80 -12.26
N GLU A 139 -10.09 1.56 -11.22
CA GLU A 139 -9.11 2.20 -10.34
C GLU A 139 -8.29 1.17 -9.56
N SER A 140 -8.93 0.07 -9.12
CA SER A 140 -8.22 -1.00 -8.43
C SER A 140 -7.27 -1.77 -9.37
N ILE A 141 -7.66 -1.98 -10.63
CA ILE A 141 -6.77 -2.55 -11.66
C ILE A 141 -5.54 -1.66 -11.86
N ILE A 142 -5.75 -0.35 -12.05
CA ILE A 142 -4.66 0.62 -12.24
C ILE A 142 -3.73 0.60 -11.03
N PHE A 143 -4.27 0.72 -9.82
CA PHE A 143 -3.46 0.77 -8.61
C PHE A 143 -2.75 -0.56 -8.32
N HIS A 144 -3.40 -1.71 -8.50
CA HIS A 144 -2.77 -3.02 -8.37
C HIS A 144 -1.51 -3.12 -9.25
N HIS A 145 -1.61 -2.68 -10.51
CA HIS A 145 -0.45 -2.73 -11.40
C HIS A 145 0.61 -1.69 -11.04
N ALA A 146 0.25 -0.48 -10.61
CA ALA A 146 1.21 0.51 -10.12
C ALA A 146 1.99 0.01 -8.89
N ASP A 147 1.29 -0.60 -7.92
CA ASP A 147 1.89 -1.21 -6.73
C ASP A 147 2.84 -2.35 -7.09
N PHE A 148 2.40 -3.26 -7.97
CA PHE A 148 3.19 -4.42 -8.36
C PHE A 148 4.41 -4.07 -9.23
N VAL A 149 4.38 -2.96 -9.99
CA VAL A 149 5.57 -2.45 -10.68
C VAL A 149 6.67 -2.12 -9.66
N ASP A 150 6.35 -1.36 -8.61
CA ASP A 150 7.30 -1.06 -7.53
C ASP A 150 7.76 -2.34 -6.81
N PHE A 151 6.80 -3.20 -6.43
CA PHE A 151 7.07 -4.41 -5.67
C PHE A 151 7.94 -5.44 -6.42
N ASP A 152 7.66 -5.70 -7.69
CA ASP A 152 8.40 -6.70 -8.46
C ASP A 152 9.80 -6.22 -8.81
N ILE A 153 9.96 -4.92 -9.14
CA ILE A 153 11.28 -4.31 -9.34
C ILE A 153 12.09 -4.38 -8.05
N ALA A 154 11.49 -4.00 -6.92
CA ALA A 154 12.11 -4.09 -5.60
C ALA A 154 12.59 -5.52 -5.28
N LYS A 155 11.73 -6.53 -5.48
CA LYS A 155 12.11 -7.94 -5.29
C LYS A 155 13.24 -8.38 -6.21
N LEU A 156 13.23 -7.94 -7.47
CA LEU A 156 14.31 -8.24 -8.41
C LEU A 156 15.64 -7.65 -7.93
N LEU A 157 15.64 -6.38 -7.50
CA LEU A 157 16.83 -5.68 -7.06
C LEU A 157 17.40 -6.25 -5.76
N GLY A 158 16.58 -6.49 -4.73
CA GLY A 158 17.10 -7.03 -3.47
C GLY A 158 17.57 -8.48 -3.59
N LYS A 159 16.99 -9.30 -4.49
CA LYS A 159 17.56 -10.62 -4.84
C LYS A 159 18.96 -10.52 -5.45
N ARG A 160 19.26 -9.45 -6.19
CA ARG A 160 20.60 -9.22 -6.77
C ARG A 160 21.58 -8.70 -5.73
N ALA A 161 21.12 -7.87 -4.79
CA ALA A 161 21.94 -7.38 -3.69
C ALA A 161 22.43 -8.52 -2.79
N ALA A 162 21.55 -9.47 -2.46
CA ALA A 162 21.90 -10.63 -1.61
C ALA A 162 22.91 -11.63 -2.24
N LYS A 163 23.23 -11.48 -3.54
CA LYS A 163 24.19 -12.33 -4.25
C LYS A 163 25.59 -11.71 -4.36
N LYS A 164 25.76 -10.45 -3.96
CA LYS A 164 27.05 -9.75 -3.90
C LYS A 164 27.67 -9.98 -2.53
#